data_AF-A0A3D4B4S3-F1
#
_entry.id   AF-A0A3D4B4S3-F1
#
_cell.length_a   1.000
_cell.length_b   1.000
_cell.length_c   1.000
_cell.angle_alpha   90.00
_cell.angle_beta   90.00
_cell.angle_gamma   90.00
#
_symmetry.space_group_name_H-M   'P 1'
#
loop_
_entity.id
_entity.type
_entity.pdbx_description
1 polymer ?
#
loop_
_entity_poly.entity_id
_entity_poly.type
_entity_poly.pdbx_seq_one_letter_code
_entity_poly.pdbx_strand_id
1 'polypeptide(L)'
;MWEKRGAAAVGEPPGNRMDVSAGCAANGDLIVISSGFSPALEPGTYDPDFDFRGKFLDARVCRSADGGRTWERADTVSLPGGESWCIPFGDIVEGPDGLVSPFYSGPADDSRNTAWIFRSEDDGRTWGDGSIIAADDFNETAILHLGAGRWL
;
A
#
# COMPACT_ATOMS: atom_id res chain seq x y z
N MET A 1 8.83 20.70 -17.14
CA MET A 1 9.95 19.80 -16.78
C MET A 1 9.62 19.20 -15.43
N TRP A 2 9.79 17.89 -15.24
CA TRP A 2 9.55 17.23 -13.95
C TRP A 2 10.79 17.35 -13.06
N GLU A 3 10.58 17.58 -11.76
CA GLU A 3 11.63 17.66 -10.74
C GLU A 3 11.24 16.79 -9.54
N LYS A 4 12.23 16.12 -8.92
CA LYS A 4 12.01 15.31 -7.71
C LYS A 4 11.65 16.24 -6.54
N ARG A 5 10.45 16.06 -5.97
CA ARG A 5 9.97 16.79 -4.78
C ARG A 5 10.46 16.22 -3.45
N GLY A 6 10.54 14.90 -3.35
CA GLY A 6 10.86 14.20 -2.11
C GLY A 6 10.82 12.68 -2.29
N ALA A 7 10.87 11.94 -1.18
CA ALA A 7 10.72 10.49 -1.13
C ALA A 7 9.83 10.11 0.05
N ALA A 8 8.65 9.54 -0.22
CA ALA A 8 7.62 9.30 0.80
C ALA A 8 8.06 8.23 1.82
N ALA A 9 8.23 7.00 1.35
CA ALA A 9 8.72 5.90 2.15
C ALA A 9 10.21 5.68 1.85
N VAL A 10 11.10 6.30 2.64
CA VAL A 10 12.53 5.97 2.54
C VAL A 10 12.74 4.60 3.18
N GLY A 11 13.35 3.68 2.43
CA GLY A 11 13.77 2.39 2.94
C GLY A 11 14.67 2.52 4.16
N GLU A 12 14.37 1.78 5.21
CA GLU A 12 15.30 1.61 6.33
C GLU A 12 16.41 0.69 5.84
N PRO A 13 17.67 1.13 5.75
CA PRO A 13 18.73 0.26 5.27
C PRO A 13 18.79 -1.02 6.12
N PRO A 14 18.76 -2.22 5.51
CA PRO A 14 19.00 -2.47 4.10
C PRO A 14 17.76 -2.52 3.18
N GLY A 15 16.53 -2.29 3.63
CA GLY A 15 15.31 -2.50 2.84
C GLY A 15 15.00 -1.48 1.73
N ASN A 16 14.28 -1.95 0.70
CA ASN A 16 13.66 -1.13 -0.32
C ASN A 16 12.17 -0.95 -0.02
N ARG A 17 11.67 0.28 -0.14
CA ARG A 17 10.22 0.54 -0.11
C ARG A 17 9.74 0.61 -1.55
N MET A 18 8.83 -0.27 -1.88
CA MET A 18 8.17 -0.39 -3.19
C MET A 18 6.72 -0.75 -2.96
N ASP A 19 6.00 -1.09 -4.03
CA ASP A 19 4.57 -1.43 -4.05
C ASP A 19 3.74 -0.41 -3.29
N VAL A 20 3.11 0.48 -4.05
CA VAL A 20 2.52 1.68 -3.49
C VAL A 20 1.05 1.79 -3.85
N SER A 21 0.26 2.18 -2.86
CA SER A 21 -0.97 2.92 -3.13
C SER A 21 -0.75 4.39 -2.85
N ALA A 22 -1.27 5.27 -3.71
CA ALA A 22 -1.06 6.70 -3.58
C ALA A 22 -2.30 7.51 -3.98
N GLY A 23 -2.49 8.64 -3.33
CA GLY A 23 -3.58 9.57 -3.64
C GLY A 23 -3.57 10.77 -2.70
N CYS A 24 -4.73 11.39 -2.56
CA CYS A 24 -4.90 12.56 -1.71
C CYS A 24 -5.86 12.25 -0.56
N ALA A 25 -5.55 12.83 0.59
CA ALA A 25 -6.52 13.09 1.65
C ALA A 25 -7.59 14.07 1.15
N ALA A 26 -8.76 14.09 1.80
CA ALA A 26 -9.83 15.03 1.51
C ALA A 26 -9.39 16.49 1.74
N ASN A 27 -8.42 16.72 2.63
CA ASN A 27 -7.83 18.05 2.85
C ASN A 27 -6.76 18.43 1.81
N GLY A 28 -6.45 17.56 0.84
CA GLY A 28 -5.47 17.77 -0.21
C GLY A 28 -4.03 17.33 0.13
N ASP A 29 -3.78 16.81 1.33
CA ASP A 29 -2.48 16.25 1.69
C ASP A 29 -2.20 15.00 0.86
N LEU A 30 -0.93 14.80 0.48
CA LEU A 30 -0.54 13.60 -0.28
C LEU A 30 -0.41 12.42 0.68
N ILE A 31 -0.95 11.27 0.29
CA ILE A 31 -0.78 10.00 0.99
C ILE A 31 -0.10 9.01 0.06
N VAL A 32 0.87 8.29 0.61
CA VAL A 32 1.49 7.11 0.00
C VAL A 32 1.49 6.02 1.06
N ILE A 33 0.92 4.85 0.75
CA ILE A 33 1.10 3.64 1.55
C ILE A 33 2.06 2.74 0.79
N SER A 34 3.12 2.26 1.43
CA SER A 34 4.15 1.47 0.76
C SER A 34 4.58 0.26 1.58
N SER A 35 4.70 -0.88 0.91
CA SER A 35 5.36 -2.08 1.44
C SER A 35 6.81 -2.13 0.91
N GLY A 36 7.31 -3.30 0.54
CA GLY A 36 8.60 -3.55 -0.06
C GLY A 36 9.33 -4.71 0.57
N PHE A 37 10.65 -4.78 0.41
CA PHE A 37 11.44 -5.94 0.81
C PHE A 37 12.72 -5.55 1.55
N SER A 38 13.20 -6.46 2.38
CA SER A 38 14.47 -6.35 3.08
C SER A 38 15.19 -7.70 3.12
N PRO A 39 16.51 -7.73 2.84
CA PRO A 39 17.34 -6.61 2.40
C PRO A 39 17.07 -6.25 0.93
N ALA A 40 17.28 -4.98 0.58
CA ALA A 40 17.48 -4.58 -0.81
C ALA A 40 18.79 -5.21 -1.31
N LEU A 41 18.72 -5.79 -2.50
CA LEU A 41 19.86 -6.41 -3.16
C LEU A 41 20.59 -5.37 -4.00
N GLU A 42 21.89 -5.58 -4.18
CA GLU A 42 22.69 -4.76 -5.10
C GLU A 42 22.17 -4.91 -6.54
N PRO A 43 22.17 -3.83 -7.36
CA PRO A 43 21.72 -3.90 -8.73
C PRO A 43 22.41 -5.01 -9.53
N GLY A 44 21.63 -5.86 -10.20
CA GLY A 44 22.14 -6.98 -10.99
C GLY A 44 22.45 -8.25 -10.18
N THR A 45 22.17 -8.25 -8.87
CA THR A 45 22.23 -9.46 -8.04
C THR A 45 20.83 -10.03 -7.80
N TYR A 46 20.76 -11.32 -7.50
CA TYR A 46 19.51 -12.02 -7.16
C TYR A 46 19.76 -12.96 -5.98
N ASP A 47 18.73 -13.16 -5.17
CA ASP A 47 18.74 -14.14 -4.09
C ASP A 47 18.06 -15.43 -4.59
N PRO A 48 18.81 -16.53 -4.81
CA PRO A 48 18.23 -17.80 -5.26
C PRO A 48 17.27 -18.42 -4.22
N ASP A 49 17.41 -18.03 -2.95
CA ASP A 49 16.64 -18.53 -1.82
C ASP A 49 15.64 -17.46 -1.33
N PHE A 50 15.18 -16.60 -2.22
CA PHE A 50 14.22 -15.54 -1.89
C PHE A 50 12.93 -16.13 -1.30
N ASP A 51 12.79 -16.04 0.02
CA ASP A 51 11.58 -16.34 0.75
C ASP A 51 10.80 -15.05 1.01
N PHE A 52 9.67 -14.90 0.30
CA PHE A 52 8.76 -13.76 0.42
C PHE A 52 8.35 -13.52 1.89
N ARG A 53 8.12 -14.61 2.63
CA ARG A 53 7.55 -14.64 3.99
C ARG A 53 8.43 -13.93 5.01
N GLY A 54 9.74 -13.99 4.83
CA GLY A 54 10.73 -13.43 5.75
C GLY A 54 11.33 -12.10 5.29
N LYS A 55 10.96 -11.65 4.08
CA LYS A 55 11.62 -10.51 3.43
C LYS A 55 10.69 -9.36 3.13
N PHE A 56 9.36 -9.51 3.17
CA PHE A 56 8.47 -8.37 2.98
C PHE A 56 8.54 -7.38 4.15
N LEU A 57 8.18 -6.12 3.87
CA LEU A 57 8.05 -5.06 4.86
C LEU A 57 6.57 -4.73 5.04
N ASP A 58 6.13 -4.64 6.29
CA ASP A 58 4.76 -4.21 6.60
C ASP A 58 4.43 -2.86 5.93
N ALA A 59 3.18 -2.73 5.51
CA ALA A 59 2.68 -1.52 4.88
C ALA A 59 2.84 -0.30 5.79
N ARG A 60 3.47 0.74 5.26
CA ARG A 60 3.74 1.99 5.95
C ARG A 60 2.96 3.12 5.32
N VAL A 61 2.23 3.87 6.13
CA VAL A 61 1.53 5.09 5.71
C VAL A 61 2.51 6.26 5.77
N CYS A 62 2.56 7.05 4.71
CA CYS A 62 3.35 8.27 4.59
C CYS A 62 2.45 9.41 4.15
N ARG A 63 2.45 10.52 4.90
CA ARG A 63 1.57 11.68 4.66
C ARG A 63 2.37 12.96 4.52
N SER A 64 2.02 13.80 3.55
CA SER A 64 2.70 15.09 3.30
C SER A 64 1.71 16.23 3.18
N ALA A 65 1.87 17.23 4.05
CA ALA A 65 1.07 18.46 4.06
C ALA A 65 1.70 19.63 3.26
N ASP A 66 2.87 19.43 2.66
CA ASP A 66 3.64 20.47 1.98
C ASP A 66 3.91 20.17 0.49
N GLY A 67 3.05 19.34 -0.10
CA GLY A 67 3.15 18.92 -1.49
C GLY A 67 4.36 18.03 -1.76
N GLY A 68 4.64 17.11 -0.85
CA GLY A 68 5.62 16.03 -1.01
C GLY A 68 7.06 16.41 -0.68
N ARG A 69 7.31 17.54 0.00
CA ARG A 69 8.66 17.95 0.40
C ARG A 69 9.08 17.23 1.68
N THR A 70 8.18 17.13 2.65
CA THR A 70 8.38 16.37 3.89
C THR A 70 7.26 15.35 4.09
N TRP A 71 7.56 14.28 4.82
CA TRP A 71 6.66 13.13 4.99
C TRP A 71 6.67 12.63 6.44
N GLU A 72 5.49 12.62 7.06
CA GLU A 72 5.23 11.93 8.32
C GLU A 72 4.99 10.44 8.03
N ARG A 73 5.41 9.56 8.96
CA ARG A 73 5.31 8.10 8.80
C ARG A 73 4.53 7.49 9.95
N ALA A 74 3.66 6.52 9.64
CA ALA A 74 2.94 5.73 10.62
C ALA A 74 2.72 4.29 10.13
N ASP A 75 2.88 3.32 11.01
CA ASP A 75 2.64 1.90 10.71
C ASP A 75 1.24 1.51 11.21
N THR A 76 0.20 2.10 10.59
CA THR A 76 -1.20 2.12 11.08
C THR A 76 -2.16 1.28 10.23
N VAL A 77 -1.65 0.36 9.42
CA VAL A 77 -2.47 -0.56 8.63
C VAL A 77 -2.81 -1.79 9.47
N SER A 78 -4.10 -1.99 9.73
CA SER A 78 -4.61 -3.15 10.49
C SER A 78 -5.07 -4.25 9.55
N LEU A 79 -4.33 -5.36 9.49
CA LEU A 79 -4.63 -6.47 8.58
C LEU A 79 -5.80 -7.34 9.10
N PRO A 80 -6.69 -7.84 8.21
CA PRO A 80 -7.61 -8.91 8.53
C PRO A 80 -6.81 -10.18 8.86
N GLY A 81 -7.14 -10.84 9.98
CA GLY A 81 -6.28 -11.86 10.58
C GLY A 81 -5.99 -13.09 9.69
N GLY A 82 -4.79 -13.66 9.86
CA GLY A 82 -4.38 -14.96 9.28
C GLY A 82 -3.55 -14.89 8.00
N GLU A 83 -3.49 -13.73 7.33
CA GLU A 83 -2.67 -13.53 6.13
C GLU A 83 -1.18 -13.45 6.48
N SER A 84 -0.32 -14.00 5.60
CA SER A 84 1.14 -14.01 5.83
C SER A 84 1.81 -12.68 5.47
N TRP A 85 1.19 -11.88 4.60
CA TRP A 85 1.66 -10.58 4.13
C TRP A 85 0.49 -9.83 3.46
N CYS A 86 0.60 -8.51 3.31
CA CYS A 86 -0.41 -7.69 2.63
C CYS A 86 0.22 -6.43 2.05
N ILE A 87 0.04 -6.20 0.76
CA ILE A 87 0.77 -5.21 -0.02
C ILE A 87 -0.20 -4.19 -0.65
N PRO A 88 0.02 -2.88 -0.49
CA PRO A 88 -0.76 -1.86 -1.16
C PRO A 88 -0.34 -1.71 -2.63
N PHE A 89 -1.30 -1.52 -3.54
CA PHE A 89 -0.98 -1.23 -4.93
C PHE A 89 -2.14 -0.51 -5.63
N GLY A 90 -1.89 0.69 -6.18
CA GLY A 90 -2.85 1.41 -7.02
C GLY A 90 -3.19 2.81 -6.52
N ASP A 91 -4.40 3.28 -6.80
CA ASP A 91 -4.84 4.62 -6.40
C ASP A 91 -5.61 4.59 -5.07
N ILE A 92 -5.34 5.58 -4.21
CA ILE A 92 -6.20 5.89 -3.07
C ILE A 92 -7.31 6.81 -3.56
N VAL A 93 -8.56 6.38 -3.33
CA VAL A 93 -9.75 7.03 -3.88
C VAL A 93 -10.72 7.42 -2.77
N GLU A 94 -11.37 8.58 -2.93
CA GLU A 94 -12.38 9.06 -2.00
C GLU A 94 -13.74 8.38 -2.26
N GLY A 95 -14.28 7.76 -1.22
CA GLY A 95 -15.60 7.15 -1.15
C GLY A 95 -16.57 7.95 -0.29
N PRO A 96 -17.85 7.51 -0.17
CA PRO A 96 -18.84 8.18 0.65
C PRO A 96 -18.52 8.17 2.15
N ASP A 97 -17.77 7.17 2.62
CA ASP A 97 -17.46 6.93 4.04
C ASP A 97 -15.96 7.12 4.35
N GLY A 98 -15.24 7.87 3.50
CA GLY A 98 -13.80 8.12 3.67
C GLY A 98 -12.96 7.58 2.52
N LEU A 99 -11.67 7.39 2.76
CA LEU A 99 -10.72 6.96 1.73
C LEU A 99 -10.70 5.45 1.60
N VAL A 100 -10.45 4.96 0.39
CA VAL A 100 -10.32 3.54 0.07
C VAL A 100 -8.99 3.31 -0.63
N SER A 101 -8.26 2.28 -0.20
CA SER A 101 -6.98 1.87 -0.79
C SER A 101 -7.05 0.39 -1.20
N PRO A 102 -6.64 0.05 -2.42
CA PRO A 102 -6.43 -1.34 -2.85
C PRO A 102 -5.22 -1.96 -2.18
N PHE A 103 -5.35 -3.24 -1.84
CA PHE A 103 -4.29 -4.11 -1.34
C PHE A 103 -4.43 -5.50 -1.97
N TYR A 104 -3.39 -6.32 -1.88
CA TYR A 104 -3.48 -7.75 -2.10
C TYR A 104 -2.68 -8.53 -1.05
N SER A 105 -3.13 -9.74 -0.77
CA SER A 105 -2.47 -10.67 0.15
C SER A 105 -2.37 -12.05 -0.49
N GLY A 106 -1.68 -12.97 0.17
CA GLY A 106 -1.63 -14.36 -0.28
C GLY A 106 -0.93 -15.28 0.73
N PRO A 107 -0.95 -16.60 0.44
CA PRO A 107 -0.08 -17.53 1.12
C PRO A 107 1.38 -17.18 0.78
N ALA A 108 2.35 -17.63 1.58
CA ALA A 108 3.72 -17.23 1.31
C ALA A 108 4.45 -18.00 0.20
N ASP A 109 3.80 -19.01 -0.37
CA ASP A 109 4.25 -19.57 -1.65
C ASP A 109 3.71 -18.76 -2.84
N ASP A 110 3.00 -17.65 -2.58
CA ASP A 110 2.43 -16.72 -3.57
C ASP A 110 1.57 -17.44 -4.64
N SER A 111 0.99 -18.59 -4.27
CA SER A 111 0.29 -19.45 -5.23
C SER A 111 -1.13 -18.96 -5.58
N ARG A 112 -1.72 -18.09 -4.74
CA ARG A 112 -3.14 -17.69 -4.78
C ARG A 112 -3.34 -16.34 -4.11
N ASN A 113 -3.39 -15.26 -4.89
CA ASN A 113 -3.55 -13.93 -4.31
C ASN A 113 -5.03 -13.56 -4.12
N THR A 114 -5.28 -12.76 -3.08
CA THR A 114 -6.59 -12.20 -2.75
C THR A 114 -6.48 -10.69 -2.83
N ALA A 115 -7.36 -10.06 -3.61
CA ALA A 115 -7.46 -8.62 -3.72
C ALA A 115 -8.42 -8.07 -2.66
N TRP A 116 -7.99 -7.01 -2.00
CA TRP A 116 -8.68 -6.36 -0.89
C TRP A 116 -8.86 -4.87 -1.15
N ILE A 117 -9.83 -4.31 -0.43
CA ILE A 117 -9.89 -2.88 -0.17
C ILE A 117 -9.80 -2.63 1.33
N PHE A 118 -9.05 -1.61 1.69
CA PHE A 118 -8.92 -1.11 3.06
C PHE A 118 -9.45 0.31 3.10
N ARG A 119 -10.05 0.68 4.23
CA ARG A 119 -10.74 1.96 4.40
C ARG A 119 -10.07 2.81 5.47
N SER A 120 -10.22 4.11 5.33
CA SER A 120 -9.83 5.11 6.31
C SER A 120 -10.96 6.11 6.52
N GLU A 121 -11.48 6.17 7.73
CA GLU A 121 -12.52 7.13 8.16
C GLU A 121 -11.92 8.42 8.76
N ASP A 122 -10.60 8.49 8.93
CA ASP A 122 -9.89 9.57 9.64
C ASP A 122 -8.92 10.37 8.73
N ASP A 123 -9.30 10.47 7.45
CA ASP A 123 -8.57 11.22 6.42
C ASP A 123 -7.16 10.66 6.15
N GLY A 124 -7.06 9.33 6.11
CA GLY A 124 -5.87 8.58 5.72
C GLY A 124 -4.83 8.38 6.81
N ARG A 125 -5.18 8.61 8.09
CA ARG A 125 -4.25 8.43 9.22
C ARG A 125 -4.17 6.98 9.66
N THR A 126 -5.29 6.29 9.70
CA THR A 126 -5.37 4.85 10.01
C THR A 126 -6.13 4.12 8.91
N TRP A 127 -5.76 2.85 8.70
CA TRP A 127 -6.33 2.01 7.64
C TRP A 127 -6.73 0.66 8.21
N GLY A 128 -7.92 0.20 7.88
CA GLY A 128 -8.47 -1.06 8.38
C GLY A 128 -9.73 -1.47 7.63
N ASP A 129 -10.57 -2.27 8.29
CA ASP A 129 -11.84 -2.77 7.72
C ASP A 129 -11.66 -3.44 6.34
N GLY A 130 -10.67 -4.32 6.24
CA GLY A 130 -10.33 -5.02 5.00
C GLY A 130 -11.52 -5.83 4.46
N SER A 131 -11.89 -5.60 3.20
CA SER A 131 -12.91 -6.37 2.49
C SER A 131 -12.34 -7.00 1.22
N ILE A 132 -12.60 -8.29 1.01
CA ILE A 132 -12.23 -8.99 -0.22
C ILE A 132 -13.06 -8.45 -1.38
N ILE A 133 -12.40 -8.11 -2.49
CA ILE A 133 -13.06 -7.72 -3.75
C ILE A 133 -12.90 -8.78 -4.85
N ALA A 134 -11.83 -9.56 -4.81
CA ALA A 134 -11.62 -10.73 -5.65
C ALA A 134 -10.70 -11.72 -4.95
N ALA A 135 -10.91 -13.01 -5.17
CA ALA A 135 -10.09 -14.09 -4.64
C ALA A 135 -9.78 -15.09 -5.75
N ASP A 136 -8.90 -16.05 -5.45
CA ASP A 136 -8.40 -17.05 -6.41
C ASP A 136 -7.52 -16.43 -7.52
N ASP A 137 -6.45 -15.76 -7.09
CA ASP A 137 -5.34 -15.26 -7.93
C ASP A 137 -5.59 -13.88 -8.57
N PHE A 138 -5.94 -12.91 -7.73
CA PHE A 138 -6.04 -11.50 -8.10
C PHE A 138 -5.10 -10.66 -7.22
N ASN A 139 -4.31 -9.80 -7.86
CA ASN A 139 -3.40 -8.85 -7.22
C ASN A 139 -3.45 -7.49 -7.94
N GLU A 140 -2.62 -6.53 -7.49
CA GLU A 140 -2.34 -5.25 -8.18
C GLU A 140 -3.56 -4.58 -8.83
N THR A 141 -4.63 -4.42 -8.05
CA THR A 141 -5.94 -4.01 -8.56
C THR A 141 -6.12 -2.50 -8.49
N ALA A 142 -6.78 -1.91 -9.48
CA ALA A 142 -7.24 -0.52 -9.43
C ALA A 142 -8.73 -0.48 -9.08
N ILE A 143 -9.15 0.54 -8.33
CA ILE A 143 -10.54 0.75 -7.91
C ILE A 143 -11.04 2.06 -8.53
N LEU A 144 -12.26 2.05 -9.04
CA LEU A 144 -12.91 3.26 -9.55
C LEU A 144 -14.24 3.50 -8.83
N HIS A 145 -14.35 4.65 -8.14
CA HIS A 145 -15.63 5.11 -7.60
C HIS A 145 -16.51 5.69 -8.73
N LEU A 146 -17.66 5.08 -8.99
CA LEU A 146 -18.63 5.51 -10.00
C LEU A 146 -19.67 6.51 -9.45
N GLY A 147 -19.58 6.84 -8.17
CA GLY A 147 -20.56 7.66 -7.44
C GLY A 147 -21.79 6.86 -6.97
N ALA A 148 -22.56 7.49 -6.07
CA ALA A 148 -23.72 6.89 -5.42
C ALA A 148 -23.42 5.55 -4.74
N GLY A 149 -22.22 5.41 -4.16
CA GLY A 149 -21.77 4.21 -3.45
C GLY A 149 -21.45 3.02 -4.35
N ARG A 150 -21.33 3.21 -5.67
CA ARG A 150 -20.99 2.14 -6.62
C ARG A 150 -19.50 2.18 -6.97
N TRP A 151 -18.89 1.00 -7.01
CA TRP A 151 -17.47 0.80 -7.27
C TRP A 151 -17.29 -0.17 -8.44
N LEU A 152 -16.20 0.02 -9.19
CA LEU A 152 -15.69 -0.92 -10.20
C LEU A 152 -14.27 -1.32 -9.84
#